data_AF-A0AAF0M3P7-F1
#
_entry.id   AF-A0AAF0M3P7-F1
#
_cell.length_a   1.000
_cell.length_b   1.000
_cell.length_c   1.000
_cell.angle_alpha   90.00
_cell.angle_beta   90.00
_cell.angle_gamma   90.00
#
_symmetry.space_group_name_H-M   'P 1'
#
loop_
_entity.id
_entity.type
_entity.pdbx_description
1 polymer ?
#
loop_
_entity_poly.entity_id
_entity_poly.type
_entity_poly.pdbx_seq_one_letter_code
_entity_poly.pdbx_strand_id
1 'polypeptide(L)'
;MELDALRALPPSDQRVFLLGRITSETTSLDAALRFVHAALRGRHEIDAFLDAPRFITTIVKECKALLAQHDRIDDVGRRAVNATLTAANKLYATRNRFVHDMLRADLLSGRWELAELERQPDGEQDITATTFDGMVGLVEDLVGVTWRLRGAAFYILNGSWSGLATGKVHGRWDGSADYVS
;
A
#
# COMPACT_ATOMS: atom_id res chain seq x y z
N MET A 1 19.08 2.94 1.68
CA MET A 1 19.81 4.02 1.00
C MET A 1 19.09 5.31 1.34
N GLU A 2 19.82 6.33 1.79
CA GLU A 2 19.25 7.64 2.10
C GLU A 2 18.65 8.30 0.86
N LEU A 3 17.59 9.11 1.04
CA LEU A 3 16.91 9.80 -0.08
C LEU A 3 17.85 10.74 -0.83
N ASP A 4 18.75 11.44 -0.13
CA ASP A 4 19.70 12.35 -0.75
C ASP A 4 20.70 11.61 -1.64
N ALA A 5 21.16 10.44 -1.19
CA ALA A 5 22.04 9.59 -1.97
C ALA A 5 21.33 9.04 -3.22
N LEU A 6 20.06 8.66 -3.09
CA LEU A 6 19.23 8.26 -4.23
C LEU A 6 19.03 9.41 -5.22
N ARG A 7 18.73 10.62 -4.74
CA ARG A 7 18.49 11.80 -5.58
C ARG A 7 19.73 12.24 -6.39
N ALA A 8 20.93 11.89 -5.90
CA ALA A 8 22.19 12.16 -6.59
C ALA A 8 22.50 11.18 -7.74
N LEU A 9 21.77 10.06 -7.85
CA LEU A 9 22.00 9.05 -8.90
C LEU A 9 21.53 9.55 -10.28
N PRO A 10 22.03 8.95 -11.37
CA PRO A 10 21.44 9.13 -12.69
C PRO A 10 19.93 8.77 -12.70
N PRO A 11 19.10 9.47 -13.49
CA PRO A 11 17.66 9.24 -13.56
C PRO A 11 17.24 7.76 -13.80
N SER A 12 17.99 7.03 -14.62
CA SER A 12 17.75 5.60 -14.88
C SER A 12 17.88 4.75 -13.61
N ASP A 13 18.88 5.06 -12.78
CA ASP A 13 19.21 4.30 -11.59
C ASP A 13 18.24 4.65 -10.46
N GLN A 14 17.84 5.92 -10.37
CA GLN A 14 16.75 6.36 -9.49
C GLN A 14 15.48 5.55 -9.75
N ARG A 15 15.11 5.40 -11.02
CA ARG A 15 13.91 4.67 -11.44
C ARG A 15 13.98 3.20 -11.06
N VAL A 16 15.06 2.51 -11.41
CA VAL A 16 15.23 1.09 -11.08
C VAL A 16 15.15 0.88 -9.57
N PHE A 17 15.80 1.75 -8.80
CA PHE A 17 15.76 1.67 -7.35
C PHE A 17 14.34 1.89 -6.78
N LEU A 18 13.66 2.96 -7.22
CA LEU A 18 12.31 3.30 -6.74
C LEU A 18 11.29 2.21 -7.10
N LEU A 19 11.41 1.59 -8.28
CA LEU A 19 10.58 0.45 -8.65
C LEU A 19 10.81 -0.77 -7.76
N GLY A 20 12.08 -1.07 -7.48
CA GLY A 20 12.45 -2.13 -6.54
C GLY A 20 11.83 -1.86 -5.17
N ARG A 21 11.89 -0.60 -4.71
CA ARG A 21 11.31 -0.19 -3.42
C ARG A 21 9.78 -0.30 -3.41
N ILE A 22 9.09 0.21 -4.42
CA ILE A 22 7.62 0.08 -4.55
C ILE A 22 7.20 -1.40 -4.57
N THR A 23 7.94 -2.24 -5.29
CA THR A 23 7.68 -3.68 -5.36
C THR A 23 7.88 -4.37 -4.01
N SER A 24 8.96 -4.03 -3.30
CA SER A 24 9.23 -4.50 -1.94
C SER A 24 8.10 -4.10 -0.99
N GLU A 25 7.72 -2.82 -0.95
CA GLU A 25 6.68 -2.35 -0.03
C GLU A 25 5.29 -2.87 -0.40
N THR A 26 5.01 -3.12 -1.69
CA THR A 26 3.76 -3.78 -2.06
C THR A 26 3.73 -5.24 -1.60
N THR A 27 4.88 -5.93 -1.56
CA THR A 27 4.96 -7.29 -1.01
C THR A 27 4.71 -7.28 0.50
N SER A 28 5.27 -6.30 1.22
CA SER A 28 4.98 -6.07 2.64
C SER A 28 3.49 -5.79 2.90
N LEU A 29 2.85 -5.01 2.04
CA LEU A 29 1.41 -4.73 2.09
C LEU A 29 0.58 -6.00 1.91
N ASP A 30 0.90 -6.84 0.92
CA ASP A 30 0.21 -8.12 0.68
C ASP A 30 0.33 -9.04 1.89
N ALA A 31 1.54 -9.20 2.44
CA ALA A 31 1.77 -9.99 3.64
C ALA A 31 0.95 -9.48 4.84
N ALA A 32 0.87 -8.16 5.04
CA ALA A 32 0.06 -7.57 6.09
C ALA A 32 -1.45 -7.78 5.87
N LEU A 33 -1.94 -7.74 4.63
CA LEU A 33 -3.32 -8.08 4.30
C LEU A 33 -3.64 -9.55 4.61
N ARG A 34 -2.74 -10.48 4.27
CA ARG A 34 -2.84 -11.90 4.64
C ARG A 34 -2.92 -12.10 6.14
N PHE A 35 -2.14 -11.32 6.89
CA PHE A 35 -2.20 -11.36 8.34
C PHE A 35 -3.54 -10.86 8.89
N VAL A 36 -4.09 -9.75 8.37
CA VAL A 36 -5.44 -9.28 8.74
C VAL A 36 -6.50 -10.34 8.40
N HIS A 37 -6.39 -10.99 7.25
CA HIS A 37 -7.30 -12.05 6.85
C HIS A 37 -7.28 -13.24 7.83
N ALA A 38 -6.08 -13.69 8.21
CA ALA A 38 -5.92 -14.74 9.22
C ALA A 38 -6.46 -14.31 10.60
N ALA A 39 -6.14 -13.07 11.01
CA ALA A 39 -6.60 -12.49 12.26
C ALA A 39 -8.13 -12.47 12.38
N LEU A 40 -8.84 -12.08 11.31
CA LEU A 40 -10.30 -12.09 11.25
C LEU A 40 -10.91 -13.50 11.33
N ARG A 41 -10.11 -14.54 11.11
CA ARG A 41 -10.49 -15.94 11.33
C ARG A 41 -10.00 -16.48 12.67
N GLY A 42 -9.41 -15.63 13.52
CA GLY A 42 -8.83 -16.03 14.81
C GLY A 42 -7.52 -16.81 14.71
N ARG A 43 -6.82 -16.73 13.57
CA ARG A 43 -5.60 -17.49 13.28
C ARG A 43 -4.40 -16.57 13.15
N HIS A 44 -3.21 -17.08 13.47
CA HIS A 44 -1.96 -16.29 13.47
C HIS A 44 -0.72 -17.09 13.04
N GLU A 45 -0.89 -18.38 12.78
CA GLU A 45 0.13 -19.26 12.24
C GLU A 45 0.37 -19.03 10.74
N ILE A 46 1.59 -19.32 10.28
CA ILE A 46 2.04 -19.06 8.89
C ILE A 46 1.12 -19.74 7.87
N ASP A 47 0.66 -20.95 8.14
CA ASP A 47 -0.22 -21.70 7.23
C ASP A 47 -1.54 -20.98 6.97
N ALA A 48 -2.05 -20.21 7.94
CA ALA A 48 -3.28 -19.44 7.78
C ALA A 48 -3.15 -18.33 6.70
N PHE A 49 -1.93 -17.91 6.38
CA PHE A 49 -1.69 -16.88 5.35
C PHE A 49 -1.85 -17.46 3.93
N LEU A 50 -1.72 -18.78 3.79
CA LEU A 50 -1.90 -19.50 2.52
C LEU A 50 -3.38 -19.61 2.13
N ASP A 51 -4.28 -19.60 3.12
CA ASP A 51 -5.73 -19.64 2.92
C ASP A 51 -6.30 -18.31 2.41
N ALA A 52 -5.48 -17.26 2.40
CA ALA A 52 -5.89 -15.95 1.95
C ALA A 52 -5.95 -15.90 0.41
N PRO A 53 -6.92 -15.17 -0.18
CA PRO A 53 -7.02 -15.01 -1.62
C PRO A 53 -5.72 -14.50 -2.26
N ARG A 54 -5.50 -14.88 -3.52
CA ARG A 54 -4.28 -14.50 -4.26
C ARG A 54 -4.23 -13.03 -4.67
N PHE A 55 -5.38 -12.38 -4.84
CA PHE A 55 -5.46 -11.02 -5.35
C PHE A 55 -5.82 -10.03 -4.25
N ILE A 56 -5.09 -8.89 -4.19
CA ILE A 56 -5.29 -7.84 -3.17
C ILE A 56 -6.73 -7.32 -3.14
N THR A 57 -7.37 -7.16 -4.29
CA THR A 57 -8.77 -6.71 -4.37
C THR A 57 -9.73 -7.73 -3.74
N THR A 58 -9.49 -9.02 -3.97
CA THR A 58 -10.29 -10.12 -3.42
C THR A 58 -10.08 -10.26 -1.92
N ILE A 59 -8.84 -10.27 -1.43
CA ILE A 59 -8.55 -10.36 0.01
C ILE A 59 -9.13 -9.17 0.77
N VAL A 60 -9.05 -7.95 0.24
CA VAL A 60 -9.68 -6.78 0.87
C VAL A 60 -11.19 -6.95 0.96
N LYS A 61 -11.84 -7.43 -0.11
CA LYS A 61 -13.29 -7.68 -0.12
C LYS A 61 -13.68 -8.73 0.93
N GLU A 62 -12.94 -9.83 1.02
CA GLU A 62 -13.18 -10.88 2.01
C GLU A 62 -12.92 -10.40 3.44
N CYS A 63 -11.83 -9.68 3.68
CA CYS A 63 -11.55 -9.06 4.98
C CYS A 63 -12.68 -8.12 5.41
N LYS A 64 -13.24 -7.32 4.49
CA LYS A 64 -14.38 -6.45 4.81
C LYS A 64 -15.64 -7.26 5.18
N ALA A 65 -15.90 -8.36 4.48
CA ALA A 65 -17.03 -9.23 4.77
C ALA A 65 -16.87 -9.94 6.14
N LEU A 66 -15.68 -10.49 6.42
CA LEU A 66 -15.35 -11.09 7.71
C LEU A 66 -15.42 -10.06 8.85
N LEU A 67 -14.86 -8.87 8.62
CA LEU A 67 -14.91 -7.77 9.58
C LEU A 67 -16.33 -7.35 9.90
N ALA A 68 -17.27 -7.37 8.95
CA ALA A 68 -18.67 -7.03 9.22
C ALA A 68 -19.36 -8.03 10.18
N GLN A 69 -18.91 -9.28 10.19
CA GLN A 69 -19.47 -10.36 11.02
C GLN A 69 -18.66 -10.62 12.30
N HIS A 70 -17.58 -9.87 12.53
CA HIS A 70 -16.68 -10.13 13.65
C HIS A 70 -17.20 -9.46 14.94
N ASP A 71 -17.68 -10.25 15.90
CA ASP A 71 -18.39 -9.73 17.08
C ASP A 71 -17.48 -9.14 18.17
N ARG A 72 -16.19 -9.46 18.16
CA ARG A 72 -15.24 -9.07 19.23
C ARG A 72 -14.62 -7.68 19.06
N ILE A 73 -14.96 -6.97 18.00
CA ILE A 73 -14.38 -5.65 17.68
C ILE A 73 -15.44 -4.57 17.88
N ASP A 74 -15.10 -3.53 18.64
CA ASP A 74 -15.97 -2.38 18.83
C ASP A 74 -16.17 -1.58 17.52
N ASP A 75 -17.17 -0.69 17.49
CA ASP A 75 -17.49 0.07 16.28
C ASP A 75 -16.38 1.02 15.83
N VAL A 76 -15.56 1.51 16.75
CA VAL A 76 -14.44 2.41 16.44
C VAL A 76 -13.35 1.65 15.70
N GLY A 77 -12.93 0.51 16.25
CA GLY A 77 -12.02 -0.43 15.64
C GLY A 77 -12.54 -0.94 14.30
N ARG A 78 -13.82 -1.30 14.21
CA ARG A 78 -14.42 -1.77 12.95
C ARG A 78 -14.32 -0.72 11.85
N ARG A 79 -14.65 0.54 12.15
CA ARG A 79 -14.50 1.66 11.20
C ARG A 79 -13.05 1.88 10.81
N ALA A 80 -12.13 1.84 11.77
CA ALA A 80 -10.71 2.09 11.52
C ALA A 80 -10.04 0.98 10.69
N VAL A 81 -10.33 -0.28 10.97
CA VAL A 81 -9.87 -1.43 10.17
C VAL A 81 -10.45 -1.36 8.76
N ASN A 82 -11.75 -1.07 8.60
CA ASN A 82 -12.36 -0.91 7.28
C ASN A 82 -11.76 0.25 6.48
N ALA A 83 -11.44 1.37 7.14
CA ALA A 83 -10.74 2.50 6.52
C ALA A 83 -9.34 2.09 6.05
N THR A 84 -8.61 1.32 6.87
CA THR A 84 -7.28 0.80 6.52
C THR A 84 -7.33 -0.15 5.33
N LEU A 85 -8.29 -1.09 5.30
CA LEU A 85 -8.54 -1.99 4.16
C LEU A 85 -8.88 -1.21 2.88
N THR A 86 -9.66 -0.14 3.01
CA THR A 86 -9.99 0.75 1.88
C THR A 86 -8.76 1.49 1.37
N ALA A 87 -7.92 2.00 2.27
CA ALA A 87 -6.66 2.65 1.92
C ALA A 87 -5.70 1.69 1.20
N ALA A 88 -5.57 0.45 1.68
CA ALA A 88 -4.74 -0.58 1.05
C ALA A 88 -5.20 -0.87 -0.40
N ASN A 89 -6.50 -1.02 -0.63
CA ASN A 89 -7.03 -1.22 -1.98
C ASN A 89 -6.80 0.00 -2.90
N LYS A 90 -7.00 1.22 -2.37
CA LYS A 90 -6.74 2.45 -3.11
C LYS A 90 -5.26 2.55 -3.51
N LEU A 91 -4.35 2.32 -2.56
CA LEU A 91 -2.90 2.37 -2.82
C LEU A 91 -2.46 1.32 -3.83
N TYR A 92 -3.00 0.11 -3.75
CA TYR A 92 -2.70 -0.91 -4.76
C TYR A 92 -3.14 -0.49 -6.16
N ALA A 93 -4.32 0.15 -6.28
CA ALA A 93 -4.79 0.70 -7.56
C ALA A 93 -3.89 1.85 -8.05
N THR A 94 -3.52 2.79 -7.17
CA THR A 94 -2.58 3.87 -7.49
C THR A 94 -1.24 3.30 -7.96
N ARG A 95 -0.69 2.33 -7.24
CA ARG A 95 0.56 1.65 -7.62
C ARG A 95 0.46 1.03 -9.00
N ASN A 96 -0.65 0.36 -9.32
CA ASN A 96 -0.81 -0.27 -10.63
C ASN A 96 -0.86 0.77 -11.75
N ARG A 97 -1.65 1.85 -11.60
CA ARG A 97 -1.69 2.97 -12.56
C ARG A 97 -0.28 3.49 -12.80
N PHE A 98 0.44 3.73 -11.72
CA PHE A 98 1.80 4.24 -11.72
C PHE A 98 2.81 3.34 -12.47
N VAL A 99 2.78 2.03 -12.21
CA VAL A 99 3.62 1.06 -12.94
C VAL A 99 3.25 1.03 -14.42
N HIS A 100 1.96 1.10 -14.76
CA HIS A 100 1.51 1.12 -16.14
C HIS A 100 1.98 2.37 -16.90
N ASP A 101 1.82 3.55 -16.29
CA ASP A 101 2.27 4.82 -16.86
C ASP A 101 3.78 4.79 -17.12
N MET A 102 4.52 4.16 -16.20
CA MET A 102 5.97 4.06 -16.29
C MET A 102 6.50 3.03 -17.30
N LEU A 103 5.84 1.89 -17.45
CA LEU A 103 6.14 0.94 -18.53
C LEU A 103 5.86 1.54 -19.91
N ARG A 104 4.83 2.38 -20.04
CA ARG A 104 4.50 3.05 -21.29
C ARG A 104 5.53 4.10 -21.69
N ALA A 105 6.08 4.87 -20.75
CA ALA A 105 7.18 5.80 -21.06
C ALA A 105 8.44 5.05 -21.52
N ASP A 106 8.78 3.91 -20.92
CA ASP A 106 9.92 3.10 -21.38
C ASP A 106 9.79 2.65 -22.83
N LEU A 107 8.55 2.43 -23.28
CA LEU A 107 8.24 2.02 -24.65
C LEU A 107 8.21 3.19 -25.65
N LEU A 108 7.98 4.43 -25.19
CA LEU A 108 7.68 5.58 -26.05
C LEU A 108 8.69 6.72 -25.99
N SER A 109 9.49 6.85 -24.92
CA SER A 109 10.46 7.94 -24.77
C SER A 109 11.68 7.51 -23.94
N GLY A 110 12.89 7.64 -24.52
CA GLY A 110 14.16 7.49 -23.79
C GLY A 110 14.46 8.65 -22.82
N ARG A 111 13.47 9.49 -22.49
CA ARG A 111 13.58 10.68 -21.63
C ARG A 111 12.40 10.74 -20.68
N TRP A 112 12.66 11.26 -19.47
CA TRP A 112 11.89 11.31 -18.22
C TRP A 112 10.43 11.81 -18.27
N GLU A 113 9.84 12.08 -19.43
CA GLU A 113 8.50 12.65 -19.52
C GLU A 113 7.45 11.52 -19.59
N LEU A 114 6.95 11.18 -18.40
CA LEU A 114 5.99 10.10 -18.12
C LEU A 114 4.54 10.58 -18.26
N ALA A 115 3.70 9.77 -18.91
CA ALA A 115 2.30 10.06 -19.19
C ALA A 115 1.33 9.27 -18.29
N GLU A 116 0.61 9.98 -17.41
CA GLU A 116 -0.59 9.46 -16.74
C GLU A 116 -1.76 9.35 -17.74
N LEU A 117 -2.50 8.25 -17.70
CA LEU A 117 -3.61 8.02 -18.62
C LEU A 117 -4.95 8.29 -17.94
N GLU A 118 -5.62 9.36 -18.35
CA GLU A 118 -7.06 9.55 -18.20
C GLU A 118 -7.68 9.72 -19.59
N ARG A 119 -8.79 9.01 -19.85
CA ARG A 119 -9.41 9.01 -21.18
C ARG A 119 -10.26 10.27 -21.32
N GLN A 120 -9.67 11.34 -21.86
CA GLN A 120 -10.40 12.56 -22.24
C GLN A 120 -11.25 12.29 -23.50
N PRO A 121 -12.47 12.84 -23.62
CA PRO A 121 -13.42 12.56 -24.71
C PRO A 121 -12.94 12.97 -26.12
N ASP A 122 -11.92 13.82 -26.20
CA ASP A 122 -11.47 14.58 -27.37
C ASP A 122 -10.07 14.19 -27.87
N GLY A 123 -9.41 13.21 -27.25
CA GLY A 123 -8.25 12.52 -27.81
C GLY A 123 -6.87 13.17 -27.57
N GLU A 124 -6.81 14.36 -26.96
CA GLU A 124 -5.56 14.89 -26.40
C GLU A 124 -5.32 14.25 -25.02
N GLN A 125 -4.16 13.60 -24.87
CA GLN A 125 -3.75 12.96 -23.63
C GLN A 125 -3.00 13.99 -22.78
N ASP A 126 -3.61 14.45 -21.68
CA ASP A 126 -2.89 15.22 -20.66
C ASP A 126 -1.97 14.28 -19.86
N ILE A 127 -0.69 14.38 -20.18
CA ILE A 127 0.42 13.64 -19.57
C ILE A 127 0.69 14.25 -18.19
N THR A 128 0.26 13.58 -17.11
CA THR A 128 0.72 13.98 -15.76
C THR A 128 2.03 13.26 -15.43
N ALA A 129 3.11 14.04 -15.29
CA ALA A 129 4.44 13.52 -15.05
C ALA A 129 4.52 12.77 -13.70
N THR A 130 4.83 11.48 -13.75
CA THR A 130 5.26 10.73 -12.57
C THR A 130 6.63 11.27 -12.11
N THR A 131 6.68 11.88 -10.92
CA THR A 131 7.89 12.50 -10.39
C THR A 131 8.62 11.62 -9.37
N PHE A 132 9.90 11.91 -9.15
CA PHE A 132 10.69 11.31 -8.06
C PHE A 132 9.97 11.43 -6.71
N ASP A 133 9.51 12.64 -6.37
CA ASP A 133 8.83 12.90 -5.10
C ASP A 133 7.49 12.15 -5.01
N GLY A 134 6.79 11.98 -6.14
CA GLY A 134 5.59 11.15 -6.21
C GLY A 134 5.87 9.67 -5.92
N MET A 135 6.99 9.12 -6.41
CA MET A 135 7.43 7.76 -6.09
C MET A 135 7.76 7.59 -4.62
N VAL A 136 8.48 8.56 -4.04
CA VAL A 136 8.82 8.56 -2.61
C VAL A 136 7.55 8.61 -1.77
N GLY A 137 6.62 9.52 -2.08
CA GLY A 137 5.33 9.61 -1.40
C GLY A 137 4.51 8.32 -1.48
N LEU A 138 4.47 7.65 -2.64
CA LEU A 138 3.82 6.35 -2.78
C LEU A 138 4.47 5.28 -1.89
N VAL A 139 5.79 5.27 -1.77
CA VAL A 139 6.51 4.35 -0.86
C VAL A 139 6.14 4.64 0.60
N GLU A 140 6.15 5.90 1.02
CA GLU A 140 5.79 6.30 2.38
C GLU A 140 4.33 5.94 2.71
N ASP A 141 3.40 6.14 1.77
CA ASP A 141 2.01 5.73 1.91
C ASP A 141 1.87 4.20 2.04
N LEU A 142 2.58 3.44 1.21
CA LEU A 142 2.60 1.97 1.28
C LEU A 142 3.10 1.49 2.64
N VAL A 143 4.17 2.09 3.15
CA VAL A 143 4.74 1.78 4.47
C VAL A 143 3.73 2.11 5.57
N GLY A 144 3.14 3.31 5.55
CA GLY A 144 2.18 3.75 6.56
C GLY A 144 0.95 2.84 6.64
N VAL A 145 0.36 2.48 5.49
CA VAL A 145 -0.79 1.56 5.45
C VAL A 145 -0.39 0.15 5.85
N THR A 146 0.80 -0.33 5.49
CA THR A 146 1.31 -1.63 5.94
C THR A 146 1.39 -1.71 7.46
N TRP A 147 1.92 -0.67 8.12
CA TRP A 147 1.96 -0.60 9.58
C TRP A 147 0.56 -0.57 10.22
N ARG A 148 -0.38 0.15 9.62
CA ARG A 148 -1.78 0.14 10.07
C ARG A 148 -2.45 -1.22 9.92
N LEU A 149 -2.16 -1.96 8.85
CA LEU A 149 -2.66 -3.33 8.66
C LEU A 149 -2.09 -4.29 9.72
N ARG A 150 -0.79 -4.17 10.04
CA ARG A 150 -0.18 -4.94 11.14
C ARG A 150 -0.85 -4.61 12.48
N GLY A 151 -1.04 -3.33 12.77
CA GLY A 151 -1.79 -2.87 13.94
C GLY A 151 -3.20 -3.43 13.99
N ALA A 152 -3.93 -3.39 12.86
CA ALA A 152 -5.26 -3.96 12.74
C ALA A 152 -5.27 -5.46 13.07
N ALA A 153 -4.34 -6.25 12.51
CA ALA A 153 -4.29 -7.69 12.77
C ALA A 153 -4.07 -8.02 14.25
N PHE A 154 -3.14 -7.34 14.92
CA PHE A 154 -2.92 -7.52 16.36
C PHE A 154 -4.12 -7.06 17.19
N TYR A 155 -4.70 -5.92 16.83
CA TYR A 155 -5.90 -5.41 17.49
C TYR A 155 -7.09 -6.38 17.37
N ILE A 156 -7.28 -6.99 16.20
CA ILE A 156 -8.31 -8.02 15.97
C ILE A 156 -8.06 -9.26 16.83
N LEU A 157 -6.81 -9.73 16.92
CA LEU A 157 -6.48 -10.97 17.62
C LEU A 157 -6.57 -10.86 19.14
N ASN A 158 -6.08 -9.75 19.71
CA ASN A 158 -5.88 -9.65 21.15
C ASN A 158 -6.06 -8.22 21.72
N GLY A 159 -6.58 -7.28 20.92
CA GLY A 159 -6.80 -5.90 21.35
C GLY A 159 -5.53 -5.07 21.51
N SER A 160 -4.34 -5.60 21.20
CA SER A 160 -3.09 -4.86 21.28
C SER A 160 -2.90 -3.93 20.07
N TRP A 161 -1.94 -2.99 20.18
CA TRP A 161 -1.60 -2.05 19.10
C TRP A 161 -2.77 -1.20 18.62
N SER A 162 -3.73 -0.93 19.52
CA SER A 162 -4.92 -0.11 19.24
C SER A 162 -4.56 1.26 18.64
N GLY A 163 -3.51 1.90 19.12
CA GLY A 163 -2.99 3.15 18.55
C GLY A 163 -2.69 3.04 17.05
N LEU A 164 -2.02 1.98 16.61
CA LEU A 164 -1.74 1.77 15.17
C LEU A 164 -3.00 1.40 14.38
N ALA A 165 -3.94 0.70 15.00
CA ALA A 165 -5.18 0.28 14.34
C ALA A 165 -6.17 1.45 14.15
N THR A 166 -6.24 2.38 15.12
CA THR A 166 -7.26 3.44 15.17
C THR A 166 -6.70 4.85 14.95
N GLY A 167 -5.41 5.06 15.12
CA GLY A 167 -4.74 6.36 14.99
C GLY A 167 -4.18 6.64 13.60
N LYS A 168 -3.42 7.73 13.51
CA LYS A 168 -2.73 8.15 12.28
C LYS A 168 -1.29 7.62 12.29
N VAL A 169 -0.89 7.07 11.15
CA VAL A 169 0.44 6.49 10.96
C VAL A 169 1.02 7.06 9.67
N HIS A 170 2.20 7.65 9.76
CA HIS A 170 2.96 8.14 8.61
C HIS A 170 4.11 7.17 8.36
N GLY A 171 4.16 6.58 7.17
CA GLY A 171 5.32 5.77 6.79
C GLY A 171 6.50 6.67 6.46
N ARG A 172 7.70 6.13 6.67
CA ARG A 172 8.96 6.78 6.33
C ARG A 172 9.64 6.01 5.22
N TRP A 173 10.45 6.73 4.45
CA TRP A 173 11.25 6.16 3.36
C TRP A 173 12.06 4.91 3.76
N ASP A 174 12.59 4.87 4.97
CA ASP A 174 13.39 3.75 5.49
C ASP A 174 12.56 2.49 5.81
N GLY A 175 11.23 2.57 5.77
CA GLY A 175 10.30 1.47 6.05
C GLY A 175 9.78 1.45 7.49
N SER A 176 10.25 2.37 8.33
CA SER A 176 9.66 2.63 9.65
C SER A 176 8.41 3.50 9.53
N ALA A 177 7.70 3.70 10.64
CA ALA A 177 6.52 4.55 10.66
C ALA A 177 6.44 5.35 11.96
N ASP A 178 6.00 6.60 11.83
CA ASP A 178 5.74 7.50 12.94
C ASP A 178 4.27 7.42 13.34
N TYR A 179 4.04 7.22 14.63
CA TYR A 179 2.71 7.31 15.21
C TYR A 179 2.40 8.76 15.57
N VAL A 180 1.31 9.29 15.00
CA VAL A 180 0.84 10.63 15.32
C VAL A 180 -0.37 10.47 16.23
N SER A 181 -0.15 10.73 17.53
CA SER A 181 -1.17 10.74 18.58
C SER A 181 -2.22 11.81 18.35
#